data_AF-A0A4V1IK81-F1
#
_entry.id   AF-A0A4V1IK81-F1
#
_cell.length_a   1.000
_cell.length_b   1.000
_cell.length_c   1.000
_cell.angle_alpha   90.00
_cell.angle_beta   90.00
_cell.angle_gamma   90.00
#
_symmetry.space_group_name_H-M   'P 1'
#
loop_
_entity.id
_entity.type
_entity.pdbx_description
1 polymer ?
#
loop_
_entity_poly.entity_id
_entity_poly.type
_entity_poly.pdbx_seq_one_letter_code
_entity_poly.pdbx_strand_id
1 'polypeptide(L)'
;MSNYDMPGQAINQLVEDGKFEESFRDDLFQELTKVRDISSQFFDEIPAAFEITRGTNLLFVEGGGELDLSGIDRPTARQLNAIFFSTDDDVDLTLPNQFRGTVVLGDGNNSLEANNAVIVYSGAGNDTINTGRGNDLVVTGEGDDFVDTGNGRDTIVVGSGNDTINAGNGRDLIIVEKGEDTDNTIVIDGGRGRDTLDLSDVVITSISVTGTNARGRPTSVQIELEHGTTLDVTNVERFIYDVNGDGLISRDETLTLIGLLDIDFDAGPLG
;
A
#
# COMPACT_ATOMS: atom_id res chain seq x y z
N MET A 1 25.87 24.42 -21.50
CA MET A 1 25.90 24.49 -20.03
C MET A 1 24.84 23.53 -19.52
N SER A 2 25.20 22.76 -18.51
CA SER A 2 24.65 21.47 -18.10
C SER A 2 23.29 21.58 -17.41
N ASN A 3 22.22 21.04 -18.02
CA ASN A 3 20.90 20.86 -17.41
C ASN A 3 20.66 19.38 -17.01
N TYR A 4 21.67 18.75 -16.40
CA TYR A 4 21.51 17.46 -15.73
C TYR A 4 21.21 17.72 -14.25
N ASP A 5 19.96 18.10 -13.94
CA ASP A 5 19.42 18.08 -12.56
C ASP A 5 17.87 18.05 -12.54
N MET A 6 17.23 17.57 -13.62
CA MET A 6 15.76 17.52 -13.72
C MET A 6 15.07 16.58 -12.70
N PRO A 7 15.63 15.41 -12.31
CA PRO A 7 15.01 14.58 -11.28
C PRO A 7 15.00 15.26 -9.90
N GLY A 8 16.04 16.05 -9.61
CA GLY A 8 16.17 16.82 -8.37
C GLY A 8 15.06 17.85 -8.19
N GLN A 9 14.76 18.58 -9.27
CA GLN A 9 13.81 19.68 -9.25
C GLN A 9 12.35 19.21 -9.22
N ALA A 10 12.00 18.14 -9.96
CA ALA A 10 10.65 17.58 -9.97
C ALA A 10 10.28 16.97 -8.61
N ILE A 11 11.18 16.21 -7.99
CA ILE A 11 10.94 15.61 -6.67
C ILE A 11 10.86 16.71 -5.59
N ASN A 12 11.71 17.76 -5.67
CA ASN A 12 11.61 18.89 -4.75
C ASN A 12 10.29 19.65 -4.91
N GLN A 13 9.77 19.82 -6.13
CA GLN A 13 8.48 20.47 -6.38
C GLN A 13 7.32 19.66 -5.77
N LEU A 14 7.34 18.33 -5.92
CA LEU A 14 6.32 17.45 -5.34
C LEU A 14 6.32 17.48 -3.80
N VAL A 15 7.49 17.65 -3.19
CA VAL A 15 7.62 17.84 -1.73
C VAL A 15 7.17 19.24 -1.30
N GLU A 16 7.49 20.27 -2.07
CA GLU A 16 7.00 21.65 -1.84
C GLU A 16 5.48 21.75 -1.99
N ASP A 17 4.90 20.95 -2.88
CA ASP A 17 3.44 20.84 -3.10
C ASP A 17 2.75 19.93 -2.08
N GLY A 18 3.51 19.36 -1.13
CA GLY A 18 2.99 18.51 -0.05
C GLY A 18 2.58 17.11 -0.46
N LYS A 19 2.91 16.68 -1.69
CA LYS A 19 2.59 15.34 -2.22
C LYS A 19 3.48 14.24 -1.64
N PHE A 20 4.62 14.60 -1.03
CA PHE A 20 5.49 13.68 -0.26
C PHE A 20 6.12 14.37 0.95
N GLU A 21 6.40 13.61 2.02
CA GLU A 21 7.25 14.10 3.12
C GLU A 21 8.72 14.27 2.70
N GLU A 22 9.41 15.25 3.29
CA GLU A 22 10.86 15.48 3.08
C GLU A 22 11.72 14.26 3.43
N SER A 23 11.23 13.39 4.32
CA SER A 23 11.88 12.13 4.72
C SER A 23 11.92 11.10 3.57
N PHE A 24 10.79 10.92 2.88
CA PHE A 24 10.64 10.02 1.72
C PHE A 24 11.52 10.45 0.55
N ARG A 25 11.65 11.77 0.35
CA ARG A 25 12.58 12.37 -0.61
C ARG A 25 14.02 11.94 -0.39
N ASP A 26 14.51 12.04 0.84
CA ASP A 26 15.91 11.78 1.19
C ASP A 26 16.30 10.30 1.05
N ASP A 27 15.39 9.39 1.39
CA ASP A 27 15.57 7.95 1.20
C ASP A 27 15.52 7.55 -0.28
N LEU A 28 14.63 8.16 -1.06
CA LEU A 28 14.54 7.96 -2.51
C LEU A 28 15.81 8.44 -3.23
N PHE A 29 16.37 9.60 -2.86
CA PHE A 29 17.63 10.10 -3.45
C PHE A 29 18.86 9.24 -3.11
N GLN A 30 18.89 8.60 -1.93
CA GLN A 30 20.01 7.73 -1.55
C GLN A 30 20.07 6.43 -2.37
N GLU A 31 18.92 5.86 -2.74
CA GLU A 31 18.85 4.64 -3.57
C GLU A 31 19.17 4.91 -5.06
N LEU A 32 18.91 6.12 -5.56
CA LEU A 32 19.05 6.48 -6.98
C LEU A 32 20.48 6.83 -7.45
N THR A 33 21.48 6.88 -6.56
CA THR A 33 22.88 7.24 -6.91
C THR A 33 23.72 6.14 -7.58
N LYS A 34 23.14 4.97 -7.92
CA LYS A 34 23.88 3.79 -8.42
C LYS A 34 23.53 3.34 -9.86
N VAL A 35 22.87 4.19 -10.66
CA VAL A 35 22.12 3.74 -11.84
C VAL A 35 22.89 3.90 -13.18
N ARG A 36 22.67 2.96 -14.12
CA ARG A 36 23.23 2.92 -15.50
C ARG A 36 22.11 3.14 -16.54
N ASP A 37 22.45 3.78 -17.66
CA ASP A 37 21.53 4.21 -18.75
C ASP A 37 20.63 3.10 -19.36
N ILE A 38 19.36 3.44 -19.66
CA ILE A 38 18.44 2.67 -20.53
C ILE A 38 18.55 3.12 -21.99
N SER A 39 18.36 2.18 -22.92
CA SER A 39 18.21 2.45 -24.36
C SER A 39 17.09 3.44 -24.68
N SER A 40 17.34 4.39 -25.59
CA SER A 40 16.36 5.38 -26.05
C SER A 40 15.13 4.78 -26.75
N GLN A 41 15.21 3.53 -27.22
CA GLN A 41 14.13 2.82 -27.93
C GLN A 41 12.93 2.51 -27.03
N PHE A 42 13.13 2.43 -25.71
CA PHE A 42 12.06 2.21 -24.73
C PHE A 42 10.96 3.27 -24.80
N PHE A 43 11.35 4.51 -25.06
CA PHE A 43 10.43 5.64 -24.98
C PHE A 43 9.64 5.89 -26.27
N ASP A 44 9.89 5.12 -27.33
CA ASP A 44 9.12 5.17 -28.57
C ASP A 44 7.79 4.39 -28.44
N GLU A 45 7.64 3.58 -27.37
CA GLU A 45 6.44 2.78 -27.07
C GLU A 45 5.44 3.51 -26.15
N ILE A 46 5.82 4.67 -25.59
CA ILE A 46 4.96 5.44 -24.68
C ILE A 46 4.07 6.41 -25.49
N PRO A 47 2.75 6.49 -25.23
CA PRO A 47 1.85 7.40 -25.94
C PRO A 47 2.30 8.86 -25.86
N ALA A 48 2.24 9.57 -26.98
CA ALA A 48 2.64 10.98 -27.07
C ALA A 48 1.72 11.96 -26.30
N ALA A 49 0.62 11.48 -25.72
CA ALA A 49 -0.32 12.27 -24.93
C ALA A 49 0.24 12.65 -23.55
N PHE A 50 1.27 11.95 -23.08
CA PHE A 50 1.90 12.18 -21.79
C PHE A 50 3.06 13.17 -21.90
N GLU A 51 3.10 14.17 -21.03
CA GLU A 51 4.30 14.99 -20.85
C GLU A 51 5.28 14.22 -19.96
N ILE A 52 6.47 13.89 -20.50
CA ILE A 52 7.39 12.96 -19.87
C ILE A 52 8.76 13.59 -19.64
N THR A 53 9.17 13.64 -18.37
CA THR A 53 10.55 13.95 -18.01
C THR A 53 11.32 12.65 -17.81
N ARG A 54 12.34 12.43 -18.66
CA ARG A 54 13.17 11.22 -18.65
C ARG A 54 14.35 11.40 -17.71
N GLY A 55 14.44 10.53 -16.69
CA GLY A 55 15.63 10.35 -15.86
C GLY A 55 16.33 9.04 -16.20
N THR A 56 17.54 8.81 -15.66
CA THR A 56 18.18 7.50 -15.71
C THR A 56 17.31 6.47 -15.00
N ASN A 57 16.60 5.67 -15.78
CA ASN A 57 15.71 4.59 -15.34
C ASN A 57 14.48 5.05 -14.57
N LEU A 58 14.11 6.32 -14.74
CA LEU A 58 12.96 6.96 -14.13
C LEU A 58 12.04 7.51 -15.22
N LEU A 59 10.75 7.26 -15.06
CA LEU A 59 9.71 7.85 -15.88
C LEU A 59 8.89 8.80 -15.01
N PHE A 60 8.96 10.09 -15.29
CA PHE A 60 8.00 11.06 -14.74
C PHE A 60 6.93 11.33 -15.78
N VAL A 61 5.67 11.26 -15.37
CA VAL A 61 4.50 11.44 -16.20
C VAL A 61 3.66 12.56 -15.60
N GLU A 62 3.41 13.60 -16.40
CA GLU A 62 2.43 14.63 -16.06
C GLU A 62 1.11 14.31 -16.80
N GLY A 63 0.01 14.32 -16.04
CA GLY A 63 -1.34 13.96 -16.51
C GLY A 63 -1.73 12.49 -16.27
N GLY A 64 -3.04 12.21 -16.32
CA GLY A 64 -3.62 10.87 -16.18
C GLY A 64 -3.95 10.17 -17.49
N GLY A 65 -4.66 9.04 -17.37
CA GLY A 65 -5.11 8.18 -18.47
C GLY A 65 -4.43 6.82 -18.50
N GLU A 66 -4.68 6.08 -19.58
CA GLU A 66 -4.19 4.71 -19.76
C GLU A 66 -2.75 4.67 -20.26
N LEU A 67 -1.89 4.00 -19.49
CA LEU A 67 -0.51 3.68 -19.84
C LEU A 67 -0.28 2.16 -19.75
N ASP A 68 -0.39 1.48 -20.88
CA ASP A 68 -0.04 0.06 -20.99
C ASP A 68 1.43 -0.13 -21.37
N LEU A 69 2.22 -0.64 -20.42
CA LEU A 69 3.63 -0.98 -20.58
C LEU A 69 3.87 -2.50 -20.67
N SER A 70 2.81 -3.32 -20.72
CA SER A 70 2.89 -4.78 -20.72
C SER A 70 3.66 -5.37 -21.91
N GLY A 71 3.71 -4.63 -23.02
CA GLY A 71 4.38 -5.01 -24.26
C GLY A 71 5.91 -4.86 -24.27
N ILE A 72 6.47 -4.16 -23.28
CA ILE A 72 7.91 -3.85 -23.24
C ILE A 72 8.75 -5.11 -23.04
N ASP A 73 9.88 -5.18 -23.76
CA ASP A 73 10.77 -6.34 -23.69
C ASP A 73 11.45 -6.52 -22.32
N ARG A 74 11.82 -7.77 -22.01
CA ARG A 74 12.36 -8.13 -20.68
C ARG A 74 13.63 -7.36 -20.28
N PRO A 75 14.63 -7.18 -21.16
CA PRO A 75 15.82 -6.43 -20.81
C PRO A 75 15.50 -4.99 -20.43
N THR A 76 14.54 -4.37 -21.11
CA THR A 76 14.20 -2.96 -20.92
C THR A 76 13.31 -2.76 -19.70
N ALA A 77 12.31 -3.63 -19.50
CA ALA A 77 11.45 -3.61 -18.32
C ALA A 77 12.25 -3.71 -17.00
N ARG A 78 13.35 -4.49 -16.99
CA ARG A 78 14.23 -4.65 -15.81
C ARG A 78 15.16 -3.47 -15.58
N GLN A 79 15.28 -2.58 -16.55
CA GLN A 79 16.10 -1.39 -16.41
C GLN A 79 15.29 -0.26 -15.78
N LEU A 80 13.96 -0.20 -15.94
CA LEU A 80 13.13 0.82 -15.33
C LEU A 80 13.01 0.58 -13.81
N ASN A 81 13.42 1.58 -13.03
CA ASN A 81 13.45 1.49 -11.57
C ASN A 81 12.23 2.14 -10.92
N ALA A 82 11.68 3.20 -11.52
CA ALA A 82 10.48 3.82 -10.99
C ALA A 82 9.68 4.60 -12.04
N ILE A 83 8.39 4.73 -11.76
CA ILE A 83 7.42 5.52 -12.50
C ILE A 83 6.71 6.44 -11.52
N PHE A 84 6.66 7.73 -11.83
CA PHE A 84 6.04 8.75 -11.01
C PHE A 84 5.03 9.51 -11.85
N PHE A 85 3.77 9.46 -11.44
CA PHE A 85 2.72 10.31 -11.94
C PHE A 85 2.58 11.51 -11.00
N SER A 86 2.57 12.70 -11.59
CA SER A 86 2.32 13.97 -10.90
C SER A 86 1.02 14.54 -11.44
N THR A 87 -0.10 13.94 -11.04
CA THR A 87 -1.43 14.30 -11.53
C THR A 87 -2.45 14.13 -10.42
N ASP A 88 -3.59 14.81 -10.61
CA ASP A 88 -4.81 14.58 -9.84
C ASP A 88 -5.89 13.89 -10.73
N ASP A 89 -5.53 13.51 -11.96
CA ASP A 89 -6.39 12.78 -12.90
C ASP A 89 -6.20 11.26 -12.72
N ASP A 90 -7.26 10.48 -12.96
CA ASP A 90 -7.22 9.01 -12.89
C ASP A 90 -6.10 8.41 -13.79
N VAL A 91 -5.31 7.48 -13.23
CA VAL A 91 -4.26 6.74 -13.94
C VAL A 91 -4.62 5.26 -14.08
N ASP A 92 -4.62 4.72 -15.30
CA ASP A 92 -4.72 3.28 -15.55
C ASP A 92 -3.35 2.72 -16.01
N LEU A 93 -2.58 2.11 -15.10
CA LEU A 93 -1.22 1.63 -15.38
C LEU A 93 -1.15 0.10 -15.43
N THR A 94 -0.70 -0.45 -16.57
CA THR A 94 -0.35 -1.87 -16.67
C THR A 94 1.15 -2.03 -16.82
N LEU A 95 1.80 -2.70 -15.86
CA LEU A 95 3.25 -2.89 -15.85
C LEU A 95 3.69 -4.16 -16.61
N PRO A 96 4.90 -4.15 -17.21
CA PRO A 96 5.47 -5.35 -17.78
C PRO A 96 5.76 -6.37 -16.68
N ASN A 97 5.57 -7.65 -17.01
CA ASN A 97 5.75 -8.80 -16.10
C ASN A 97 7.13 -8.90 -15.42
N GLN A 98 8.13 -8.13 -15.86
CA GLN A 98 9.49 -8.14 -15.30
C GLN A 98 9.87 -6.82 -14.64
N PHE A 99 8.96 -5.82 -14.64
CA PHE A 99 9.17 -4.60 -13.88
C PHE A 99 9.40 -4.97 -12.42
N ARG A 100 10.30 -4.23 -11.78
CA ARG A 100 10.59 -4.39 -10.37
C ARG A 100 11.13 -3.07 -9.86
N GLY A 101 10.30 -2.33 -9.15
CA GLY A 101 10.59 -0.93 -8.88
C GLY A 101 9.50 -0.24 -8.08
N THR A 102 9.55 1.08 -8.06
CA THR A 102 8.58 1.93 -7.37
C THR A 102 7.60 2.55 -8.35
N VAL A 103 6.33 2.58 -7.99
CA VAL A 103 5.28 3.30 -8.71
C VAL A 103 4.65 4.29 -7.74
N VAL A 104 4.50 5.53 -8.19
CA VAL A 104 3.63 6.50 -7.53
C VAL A 104 2.59 6.96 -8.55
N LEU A 105 1.31 6.78 -8.23
CA LEU A 105 0.19 7.04 -9.15
C LEU A 105 -0.34 8.49 -9.05
N GLY A 106 -0.11 9.18 -7.93
CA GLY A 106 -0.62 10.54 -7.72
C GLY A 106 -2.04 10.53 -7.15
N ASP A 107 -2.76 11.64 -7.17
CA ASP A 107 -4.16 11.62 -6.74
C ASP A 107 -5.05 11.16 -7.92
N GLY A 108 -6.33 10.88 -7.65
CA GLY A 108 -7.27 10.37 -8.64
C GLY A 108 -7.69 8.94 -8.32
N ASN A 109 -8.63 8.38 -9.08
CA ASN A 109 -9.06 6.98 -8.90
C ASN A 109 -8.19 6.10 -9.80
N ASN A 110 -7.09 5.60 -9.26
CA ASN A 110 -6.07 4.95 -10.06
C ASN A 110 -6.27 3.43 -10.12
N SER A 111 -5.80 2.83 -11.21
CA SER A 111 -5.73 1.39 -11.41
C SER A 111 -4.31 0.96 -11.70
N LEU A 112 -3.84 -0.08 -11.02
CA LEU A 112 -2.53 -0.66 -11.24
C LEU A 112 -2.61 -2.17 -11.42
N GLU A 113 -2.04 -2.66 -12.52
CA GLU A 113 -1.75 -4.08 -12.72
C GLU A 113 -0.24 -4.32 -12.80
N ALA A 114 0.29 -5.08 -11.83
CA ALA A 114 1.66 -5.60 -11.82
C ALA A 114 1.67 -7.13 -11.65
N ASN A 115 2.85 -7.73 -11.84
CA ASN A 115 3.02 -9.20 -11.87
C ASN A 115 4.35 -9.67 -11.26
N ASN A 116 5.04 -8.78 -10.54
CA ASN A 116 6.35 -8.98 -9.95
C ASN A 116 6.56 -7.97 -8.81
N ALA A 117 7.56 -8.20 -7.96
CA ALA A 117 7.81 -7.39 -6.76
C ALA A 117 7.82 -5.87 -7.04
N VAL A 118 6.91 -5.13 -6.44
CA VAL A 118 6.70 -3.69 -6.66
C VAL A 118 6.49 -2.95 -5.33
N ILE A 119 6.87 -1.67 -5.31
CA ILE A 119 6.50 -0.73 -4.26
C ILE A 119 5.50 0.25 -4.88
N VAL A 120 4.33 0.41 -4.28
CA VAL A 120 3.24 1.24 -4.81
C VAL A 120 2.83 2.26 -3.75
N TYR A 121 2.74 3.51 -4.18
CA TYR A 121 2.05 4.58 -3.47
C TYR A 121 0.90 5.02 -4.36
N SER A 122 -0.33 4.69 -3.94
CA SER A 122 -1.50 4.93 -4.79
C SER A 122 -1.94 6.38 -4.75
N GLY A 123 -1.86 7.04 -3.59
CA GLY A 123 -2.24 8.45 -3.42
C GLY A 123 -3.68 8.58 -2.93
N ALA A 124 -4.28 9.76 -3.10
CA ALA A 124 -5.68 10.00 -2.71
C ALA A 124 -6.64 9.68 -3.86
N GLY A 125 -7.83 9.21 -3.55
CA GLY A 125 -8.87 8.76 -4.49
C GLY A 125 -9.19 7.28 -4.30
N ASN A 126 -10.18 6.76 -5.02
CA ASN A 126 -10.60 5.37 -4.85
C ASN A 126 -9.78 4.47 -5.77
N ASP A 127 -8.70 3.89 -5.25
CA ASP A 127 -7.73 3.16 -6.04
C ASP A 127 -8.05 1.66 -6.18
N THR A 128 -7.60 1.05 -7.26
CA THR A 128 -7.67 -0.40 -7.51
C THR A 128 -6.28 -0.93 -7.82
N ILE A 129 -5.65 -1.59 -6.86
CA ILE A 129 -4.26 -2.03 -6.93
C ILE A 129 -4.18 -3.56 -6.98
N ASN A 130 -3.58 -4.11 -8.04
CA ASN A 130 -3.24 -5.52 -8.16
C ASN A 130 -1.75 -5.71 -8.44
N THR A 131 -1.00 -6.28 -7.49
CA THR A 131 0.46 -6.48 -7.64
C THR A 131 0.85 -7.91 -8.06
N GLY A 132 -0.07 -8.86 -7.88
CA GLY A 132 -0.05 -10.19 -8.47
C GLY A 132 0.94 -11.18 -7.86
N ARG A 133 2.24 -11.02 -8.09
CA ARG A 133 3.27 -11.92 -7.54
C ARG A 133 4.45 -11.08 -7.10
N GLY A 134 5.15 -11.48 -6.06
CA GLY A 134 6.37 -10.80 -5.66
C GLY A 134 6.45 -10.71 -4.16
N ASN A 135 7.29 -9.84 -3.64
CA ASN A 135 7.10 -9.37 -2.27
C ASN A 135 6.85 -7.89 -2.44
N ASP A 136 5.61 -7.49 -2.23
CA ASP A 136 5.10 -6.19 -2.59
C ASP A 136 4.98 -5.30 -1.35
N LEU A 137 5.10 -3.99 -1.57
CA LEU A 137 4.73 -2.98 -0.59
C LEU A 137 3.67 -2.10 -1.25
N VAL A 138 2.48 -2.07 -0.68
CA VAL A 138 1.40 -1.17 -1.12
C VAL A 138 1.10 -0.23 0.03
N VAL A 139 1.18 1.07 -0.25
CA VAL A 139 0.69 2.12 0.65
C VAL A 139 -0.47 2.79 -0.05
N THR A 140 -1.66 2.61 0.52
CA THR A 140 -2.84 3.32 0.06
C THR A 140 -2.93 4.69 0.74
N GLY A 141 -3.68 5.62 0.16
CA GLY A 141 -3.88 6.95 0.72
C GLY A 141 -5.31 7.13 1.24
N GLU A 142 -5.86 8.32 1.02
CA GLU A 142 -7.27 8.59 1.34
C GLU A 142 -8.17 8.07 0.23
N GLY A 143 -9.32 7.49 0.54
CA GLY A 143 -10.29 7.01 -0.45
C GLY A 143 -10.81 5.62 -0.13
N ASP A 144 -11.78 5.15 -0.91
CA ASP A 144 -12.28 3.78 -0.79
C ASP A 144 -11.45 2.86 -1.71
N ASP A 145 -10.43 2.20 -1.17
CA ASP A 145 -9.46 1.44 -1.96
C ASP A 145 -9.77 -0.05 -2.08
N PHE A 146 -9.37 -0.65 -3.20
CA PHE A 146 -9.31 -2.10 -3.39
C PHE A 146 -7.87 -2.55 -3.64
N VAL A 147 -7.36 -3.47 -2.82
CA VAL A 147 -5.99 -3.99 -2.94
C VAL A 147 -5.99 -5.52 -3.00
N ASP A 148 -5.34 -6.10 -4.01
CA ASP A 148 -5.00 -7.52 -4.11
C ASP A 148 -3.50 -7.70 -4.39
N THR A 149 -2.76 -8.22 -3.41
CA THR A 149 -1.30 -8.41 -3.54
C THR A 149 -0.90 -9.79 -4.06
N GLY A 150 -1.84 -10.73 -4.13
CA GLY A 150 -1.67 -11.98 -4.86
C GLY A 150 -0.77 -13.02 -4.17
N ASN A 151 0.48 -13.21 -4.59
CA ASN A 151 1.37 -14.21 -3.96
C ASN A 151 2.67 -13.57 -3.54
N GLY A 152 3.07 -13.79 -2.30
CA GLY A 152 4.26 -13.12 -1.84
C GLY A 152 4.55 -13.21 -0.37
N ARG A 153 5.37 -12.28 0.07
CA ARG A 153 5.38 -11.84 1.45
C ARG A 153 5.19 -10.35 1.37
N ASP A 154 3.95 -9.94 1.50
CA ASP A 154 3.52 -8.61 1.13
C ASP A 154 3.31 -7.75 2.37
N THR A 155 3.52 -6.44 2.22
CA THR A 155 3.21 -5.44 3.23
C THR A 155 2.20 -4.48 2.64
N ILE A 156 1.09 -4.27 3.36
CA ILE A 156 0.02 -3.37 2.96
C ILE A 156 -0.16 -2.36 4.09
N VAL A 157 -0.04 -1.07 3.77
CA VAL A 157 -0.37 0.03 4.65
C VAL A 157 -1.68 0.61 4.14
N VAL A 158 -2.71 0.51 4.97
CA VAL A 158 -4.08 0.93 4.63
C VAL A 158 -4.29 2.33 5.19
N GLY A 159 -4.62 3.25 4.30
CA GLY A 159 -4.99 4.62 4.63
C GLY A 159 -6.42 4.75 5.12
N SER A 160 -7.06 5.88 4.83
CA SER A 160 -8.38 6.21 5.35
C SER A 160 -9.47 6.06 4.29
N GLY A 161 -10.54 5.35 4.64
CA GLY A 161 -11.76 5.23 3.85
C GLY A 161 -12.36 3.86 4.02
N ASN A 162 -13.26 3.45 3.11
CA ASN A 162 -13.82 2.10 3.13
C ASN A 162 -13.01 1.17 2.24
N ASP A 163 -11.97 0.57 2.82
CA ASP A 163 -11.02 -0.22 2.06
C ASP A 163 -11.36 -1.71 2.03
N THR A 164 -10.99 -2.38 0.94
CA THR A 164 -11.08 -3.83 0.78
C THR A 164 -9.70 -4.39 0.43
N ILE A 165 -9.16 -5.18 1.35
CA ILE A 165 -7.80 -5.70 1.28
C ILE A 165 -7.82 -7.23 1.17
N ASN A 166 -7.17 -7.74 0.13
CA ASN A 166 -6.83 -9.16 -0.05
C ASN A 166 -5.30 -9.31 -0.10
N ALA A 167 -4.71 -9.83 0.98
CA ALA A 167 -3.27 -10.05 1.05
C ALA A 167 -2.79 -11.30 0.26
N GLY A 168 -3.71 -12.17 -0.14
CA GLY A 168 -3.39 -13.30 -1.02
C GLY A 168 -2.69 -14.47 -0.32
N ASN A 169 -1.68 -15.08 -0.97
CA ASN A 169 -0.94 -16.19 -0.37
C ASN A 169 0.42 -15.69 0.10
N GLY A 170 0.78 -15.94 1.36
CA GLY A 170 2.04 -15.41 1.85
C GLY A 170 2.26 -15.50 3.34
N ARG A 171 2.98 -14.51 3.87
CA ARG A 171 3.15 -14.26 5.31
C ARG A 171 3.07 -12.77 5.48
N ASP A 172 1.87 -12.28 5.32
CA ASP A 172 1.66 -10.90 4.94
C ASP A 172 1.49 -10.04 6.19
N LEU A 173 1.81 -8.76 6.02
CA LEU A 173 1.69 -7.74 7.06
C LEU A 173 0.73 -6.67 6.57
N ILE A 174 -0.43 -6.58 7.19
CA ILE A 174 -1.37 -5.47 6.97
C ILE A 174 -1.21 -4.52 8.15
N ILE A 175 -1.01 -3.24 7.88
CA ILE A 175 -0.91 -2.16 8.86
C ILE A 175 -2.09 -1.24 8.61
N VAL A 176 -2.90 -1.00 9.64
CA VAL A 176 -3.98 -0.01 9.56
C VAL A 176 -3.48 1.24 10.24
N GLU A 177 -3.36 2.32 9.47
CA GLU A 177 -2.91 3.59 10.01
C GLU A 177 -4.04 4.30 10.75
N LYS A 178 -3.64 5.25 11.60
CA LYS A 178 -4.59 6.13 12.26
C LYS A 178 -5.21 7.08 11.24
N GLY A 179 -6.44 6.79 10.84
CA GLY A 179 -7.28 7.75 10.11
C GLY A 179 -7.81 8.86 11.03
N GLU A 180 -8.03 10.04 10.45
CA GLU A 180 -8.79 11.13 11.10
C GLU A 180 -10.31 11.00 10.83
N ASP A 181 -10.69 10.09 9.93
CA ASP A 181 -12.08 9.82 9.56
C ASP A 181 -12.81 8.94 10.57
N THR A 182 -14.14 9.10 10.58
CA THR A 182 -15.06 8.39 11.47
C THR A 182 -16.00 7.49 10.68
N ASP A 183 -16.42 6.37 11.27
CA ASP A 183 -17.46 5.46 10.75
C ASP A 183 -17.12 4.74 9.42
N ASN A 184 -15.84 4.52 9.13
CA ASN A 184 -15.39 3.75 7.97
C ASN A 184 -15.47 2.23 8.18
N THR A 185 -15.50 1.46 7.09
CA THR A 185 -15.44 -0.01 7.13
C THR A 185 -14.27 -0.53 6.30
N ILE A 186 -13.32 -1.19 6.95
CA ILE A 186 -12.18 -1.83 6.31
C ILE A 186 -12.39 -3.35 6.32
N VAL A 187 -12.43 -3.98 5.16
CA VAL A 187 -12.56 -5.44 5.01
C VAL A 187 -11.20 -6.03 4.72
N ILE A 188 -10.74 -6.97 5.55
CA ILE A 188 -9.40 -7.56 5.46
C ILE A 188 -9.50 -9.07 5.32
N ASP A 189 -8.93 -9.61 4.25
CA ASP A 189 -8.64 -11.03 4.08
C ASP A 189 -7.13 -11.24 4.01
N GLY A 190 -6.55 -11.85 5.05
CA GLY A 190 -5.14 -12.22 5.08
C GLY A 190 -4.79 -13.37 4.11
N GLY A 191 -5.80 -14.10 3.64
CA GLY A 191 -5.66 -15.17 2.67
C GLY A 191 -4.97 -16.43 3.20
N ARG A 192 -4.04 -17.01 2.43
CA ARG A 192 -3.32 -18.22 2.88
C ARG A 192 -1.95 -17.85 3.39
N GLY A 193 -1.74 -18.04 4.68
CA GLY A 193 -0.42 -17.75 5.17
C GLY A 193 -0.30 -17.93 6.65
N ARG A 194 0.65 -17.19 7.21
CA ARG A 194 0.60 -16.84 8.62
C ARG A 194 0.73 -15.34 8.66
N ASP A 195 -0.42 -14.70 8.71
CA ASP A 195 -0.56 -13.30 8.38
C ASP A 195 -0.71 -12.48 9.65
N THR A 196 -0.31 -11.22 9.58
CA THR A 196 -0.27 -10.30 10.72
C THR A 196 -1.03 -9.03 10.39
N LEU A 197 -1.97 -8.67 11.26
CA LEU A 197 -2.60 -7.36 11.26
C LEU A 197 -1.97 -6.51 12.37
N ASP A 198 -1.42 -5.37 12.00
CA ASP A 198 -0.86 -4.39 12.90
C ASP A 198 -1.83 -3.22 13.09
N LEU A 199 -2.22 -3.05 14.34
CA LEU A 199 -3.13 -2.05 14.88
C LEU A 199 -2.43 -1.26 15.99
N SER A 200 -1.09 -1.23 16.01
CA SER A 200 -0.33 -0.50 17.05
C SER A 200 -0.63 0.99 17.08
N ASP A 201 -1.04 1.55 15.94
CA ASP A 201 -1.21 2.99 15.76
C ASP A 201 -2.68 3.43 15.92
N VAL A 202 -3.59 2.48 16.14
CA VAL A 202 -5.03 2.74 16.33
C VAL A 202 -5.48 2.34 17.73
N VAL A 203 -6.56 2.98 18.21
CA VAL A 203 -7.18 2.62 19.48
C VAL A 203 -8.36 1.69 19.21
N ILE A 204 -8.37 0.53 19.84
CA ILE A 204 -9.44 -0.47 19.73
C ILE A 204 -10.47 -0.24 20.82
N THR A 205 -11.76 -0.20 20.46
CA THR A 205 -12.88 -0.07 21.39
C THR A 205 -13.57 -1.40 21.66
N SER A 206 -13.67 -2.28 20.66
CA SER A 206 -14.23 -3.62 20.85
C SER A 206 -13.67 -4.63 19.85
N ILE A 207 -13.70 -5.92 20.23
CA ILE A 207 -13.39 -7.04 19.35
C ILE A 207 -14.49 -8.08 19.53
N SER A 208 -15.14 -8.47 18.43
CA SER A 208 -16.20 -9.48 18.45
C SER A 208 -15.94 -10.59 17.43
N VAL A 209 -16.26 -11.84 17.78
CA VAL A 209 -16.18 -12.97 16.83
C VAL A 209 -17.46 -13.00 16.00
N THR A 210 -17.33 -12.81 14.69
CA THR A 210 -18.48 -12.77 13.77
C THR A 210 -18.74 -14.10 13.06
N GLY A 211 -17.80 -15.04 13.12
CA GLY A 211 -17.92 -16.34 12.45
C GLY A 211 -17.11 -17.44 13.11
N THR A 212 -17.62 -18.68 13.07
CA THR A 212 -16.91 -19.86 13.56
C THR A 212 -17.07 -21.06 12.63
N ASN A 213 -16.10 -21.97 12.65
CA ASN A 213 -16.21 -23.25 11.95
C ASN A 213 -16.96 -24.31 12.78
N ALA A 214 -17.18 -25.51 12.21
CA ALA A 214 -17.89 -26.62 12.87
C ALA A 214 -17.26 -27.11 14.19
N ARG A 215 -16.04 -26.69 14.53
CA ARG A 215 -15.36 -27.00 15.80
C ARG A 215 -15.40 -25.81 16.79
N GLY A 216 -16.15 -24.76 16.48
CA GLY A 216 -16.26 -23.54 17.28
C GLY A 216 -15.02 -22.66 17.24
N ARG A 217 -14.10 -22.85 16.27
CA ARG A 217 -12.95 -21.95 16.13
C ARG A 217 -13.36 -20.70 15.35
N PRO A 218 -12.97 -19.50 15.79
CA PRO A 218 -13.22 -18.27 15.04
C PRO A 218 -12.69 -18.37 13.60
N THR A 219 -13.46 -17.84 12.67
CA THR A 219 -13.09 -17.72 11.24
C THR A 219 -13.12 -16.27 10.75
N SER A 220 -13.82 -15.40 11.48
CA SER A 220 -13.87 -13.97 11.23
C SER A 220 -14.05 -13.23 12.55
N VAL A 221 -13.49 -12.03 12.64
CA VAL A 221 -13.66 -11.10 13.75
C VAL A 221 -14.03 -9.73 13.20
N GLN A 222 -14.81 -8.99 13.97
CA GLN A 222 -15.01 -7.57 13.75
C GLN A 222 -14.30 -6.82 14.87
N ILE A 223 -13.52 -5.80 14.50
CA ILE A 223 -12.80 -4.94 15.44
C ILE A 223 -13.36 -3.54 15.26
N GLU A 224 -13.84 -2.92 16.34
CA GLU A 224 -14.25 -1.53 16.33
C GLU A 224 -13.09 -0.69 16.88
N LEU A 225 -12.76 0.40 16.19
CA LEU A 225 -11.75 1.35 16.58
C LEU A 225 -12.41 2.58 17.24
N GLU A 226 -11.61 3.45 17.86
CA GLU A 226 -12.08 4.79 18.18
C GLU A 226 -12.54 5.50 16.91
N HIS A 227 -13.43 6.49 17.06
CA HIS A 227 -14.03 7.21 15.93
C HIS A 227 -15.00 6.40 15.06
N GLY A 228 -15.33 5.16 15.43
CA GLY A 228 -16.42 4.38 14.81
C GLY A 228 -16.00 3.54 13.60
N THR A 229 -14.73 3.59 13.20
CA THR A 229 -14.19 2.73 12.15
C THR A 229 -14.29 1.26 12.56
N THR A 230 -14.71 0.41 11.63
CA THR A 230 -14.88 -1.04 11.85
C THR A 230 -14.00 -1.82 10.89
N LEU A 231 -13.38 -2.90 11.39
CA LEU A 231 -12.53 -3.80 10.61
C LEU A 231 -13.19 -5.18 10.61
N ASP A 232 -13.58 -5.66 9.43
CA ASP A 232 -14.07 -7.01 9.22
C ASP A 232 -12.92 -7.90 8.74
N VAL A 233 -12.37 -8.71 9.65
CA VAL A 233 -11.12 -9.43 9.44
C VAL A 233 -11.36 -10.94 9.30
N THR A 234 -10.75 -11.52 8.27
CA THR A 234 -10.72 -12.96 8.00
C THR A 234 -9.30 -13.43 7.69
N ASN A 235 -9.03 -14.72 7.95
CA ASN A 235 -7.77 -15.39 7.61
C ASN A 235 -6.49 -14.64 8.08
N VAL A 236 -6.53 -14.02 9.26
CA VAL A 236 -5.35 -13.43 9.92
C VAL A 236 -5.06 -14.20 11.21
N GLU A 237 -3.81 -14.65 11.39
CA GLU A 237 -3.42 -15.46 12.55
C GLU A 237 -2.82 -14.66 13.71
N ARG A 238 -2.35 -13.44 13.47
CA ARG A 238 -1.66 -12.63 14.47
C ARG A 238 -2.14 -11.18 14.41
N PHE A 239 -2.40 -10.62 15.58
CA PHE A 239 -2.74 -9.21 15.77
C PHE A 239 -1.65 -8.56 16.61
N ILE A 240 -1.22 -7.36 16.23
CA ILE A 240 -0.37 -6.47 17.01
C ILE A 240 -1.25 -5.26 17.34
N TYR A 241 -1.33 -4.86 18.60
CA TYR A 241 -2.21 -3.77 19.03
C TYR A 241 -1.67 -3.14 20.33
N ASP A 242 -2.00 -1.87 20.54
CA ASP A 242 -1.71 -1.14 21.78
C ASP A 242 -2.93 -1.24 22.71
N VAL A 243 -2.79 -1.96 23.84
CA VAL A 243 -3.86 -2.19 24.81
C VAL A 243 -4.11 -0.98 25.71
N ASN A 244 -3.13 -0.08 25.87
CA ASN A 244 -3.18 1.01 26.83
C ASN A 244 -3.10 2.41 26.21
N GLY A 245 -3.03 2.50 24.87
CA GLY A 245 -3.09 3.75 24.12
C GLY A 245 -1.94 4.71 24.45
N ASP A 246 -0.80 4.19 24.91
CA ASP A 246 0.38 4.98 25.27
C ASP A 246 1.38 5.13 24.11
N GLY A 247 1.07 4.54 22.95
CA GLY A 247 1.90 4.55 21.76
C GLY A 247 3.10 3.61 21.86
N LEU A 248 3.10 2.68 22.82
CA LEU A 248 4.11 1.63 22.93
C LEU A 248 3.44 0.26 22.73
N ILE A 249 4.05 -0.58 21.90
CA ILE A 249 3.55 -1.94 21.68
C ILE A 249 3.49 -2.67 23.03
N SER A 250 2.27 -2.96 23.47
CA SER A 250 1.99 -3.87 24.57
C SER A 250 2.34 -5.30 24.15
N ARG A 251 3.65 -5.58 24.14
CA ARG A 251 4.38 -6.84 23.92
C ARG A 251 3.53 -8.07 23.52
N ASP A 252 3.68 -8.45 22.24
CA ASP A 252 3.90 -9.83 21.80
C ASP A 252 2.91 -10.91 22.30
N GLU A 253 1.67 -10.56 22.61
CA GLU A 253 0.61 -11.55 22.76
C GLU A 253 0.17 -11.96 21.37
N THR A 254 0.70 -13.09 20.89
CA THR A 254 0.05 -13.80 19.78
C THR A 254 -1.37 -14.11 20.23
N LEU A 255 -2.34 -13.31 19.80
CA LEU A 255 -3.73 -13.72 19.67
C LEU A 255 -3.78 -14.82 18.59
N THR A 256 -3.22 -15.98 18.90
CA THR A 256 -3.56 -17.20 18.18
C THR A 256 -5.06 -17.36 18.35
N LEU A 257 -5.81 -17.39 17.24
CA LEU A 257 -7.27 -17.63 17.12
C LEU A 257 -7.70 -19.03 17.66
N ILE A 258 -7.23 -19.37 18.86
CA ILE A 258 -7.44 -20.61 19.60
C ILE A 258 -7.85 -20.23 21.03
N GLY A 259 -8.77 -19.27 21.18
CA GLY A 259 -9.41 -18.99 22.48
C GLY A 259 -9.58 -17.52 22.85
N LEU A 260 -10.20 -16.71 22.00
CA LEU A 260 -10.66 -15.39 22.41
C LEU A 260 -11.90 -15.53 23.30
N LEU A 261 -11.66 -15.28 24.59
CA LEU A 261 -12.61 -14.73 25.54
C LEU A 261 -13.01 -13.35 25.02
N ASP A 262 -14.29 -12.95 25.10
CA ASP A 262 -14.68 -11.54 24.95
C ASP A 262 -13.74 -10.69 25.81
N ILE A 263 -12.87 -9.90 25.18
CA ILE A 263 -12.01 -8.96 25.92
C ILE A 263 -12.87 -7.72 26.14
N ASP A 264 -13.48 -7.66 27.31
CA ASP A 264 -14.18 -6.48 27.81
C ASP A 264 -13.13 -5.42 28.17
N PHE A 265 -13.10 -4.33 27.41
CA PHE A 265 -12.16 -3.21 27.60
C PHE A 265 -12.57 -2.30 28.77
N ASP A 266 -13.74 -2.52 29.41
CA ASP A 266 -14.22 -1.68 30.51
C ASP A 266 -13.80 -2.22 31.89
N ALA A 267 -12.52 -2.08 32.22
CA ALA A 267 -12.08 -2.10 33.62
C ALA A 267 -12.07 -0.67 34.17
N GLY A 268 -13.25 -0.18 34.55
CA GLY A 268 -13.39 1.08 35.28
C GLY A 268 -12.45 1.19 36.50
N PRO A 269 -12.15 2.42 36.97
CA PRO A 269 -11.11 2.65 37.96
C PRO A 269 -11.40 1.90 39.26
N LEU A 270 -10.47 1.04 39.67
CA LEU A 270 -10.49 0.37 40.97
C LEU A 270 -10.40 1.44 42.08
N GLY A 271 -11.47 1.54 42.88
CA GLY A 271 -11.52 2.35 44.10
C GLY A 271 -10.74 1.76 45.26
#